data_AF-A0A1M3BTR2-F1
#
_entry.id   AF-A0A1M3BTR2-F1
#
_cell.length_a   1.000
_cell.length_b   1.000
_cell.length_c   1.000
_cell.angle_alpha   90.00
_cell.angle_beta   90.00
_cell.angle_gamma   90.00
#
_symmetry.space_group_name_H-M   'P 1'
#
loop_
_entity.id
_entity.type
_entity.pdbx_description
1 polymer ?
#
loop_
_entity_poly.entity_id
_entity_poly.type
_entity_poly.pdbx_seq_one_letter_code
_entity_poly.pdbx_strand_id
1 'polypeptide(L)'
;MSSLIHKLKATYPDISFTEGEQFLWSPSERIIYYTTGQANSTHLLLHELSHALLGHREYQRDIELVAMETAAWDEAKKYADTYKVRLNEAIIQDHLDTYREWLHARSTCPQCSASGYQTEASHYQCPACSHEWKVNEARICALRRYSLAK
;
A
#
# COMPACT_ATOMS: atom_id res chain seq x y z
N MET A 1 2.46 8.57 21.18
CA MET A 1 3.15 7.59 20.34
C MET A 1 4.19 6.76 21.09
N SER A 2 5.10 7.36 21.88
CA SER A 2 6.18 6.64 22.58
C SER A 2 5.70 5.48 23.48
N SER A 3 4.58 5.68 24.19
CA SER A 3 3.92 4.63 24.99
C SER A 3 3.45 3.43 24.16
N LEU A 4 2.91 3.67 22.96
CA LEU A 4 2.46 2.59 22.07
C LEU A 4 3.65 1.82 21.51
N ILE A 5 4.68 2.50 21.03
CA ILE A 5 5.89 1.86 20.48
C ILE A 5 6.54 0.97 21.53
N HIS A 6 6.63 1.42 22.78
CA HIS A 6 7.14 0.59 23.87
C HIS A 6 6.32 -0.71 24.05
N LYS A 7 4.98 -0.63 24.02
CA LYS A 7 4.10 -1.80 24.08
C LYS A 7 4.29 -2.73 22.88
N LEU A 8 4.41 -2.17 21.68
CA LEU A 8 4.59 -2.95 20.46
C LEU A 8 5.94 -3.68 20.46
N LYS A 9 7.04 -3.02 20.85
CA LYS A 9 8.36 -3.64 21.02
C LYS A 9 8.33 -4.80 22.02
N ALA A 10 7.58 -4.65 23.12
CA ALA A 10 7.44 -5.72 24.11
C ALA A 10 6.56 -6.89 23.62
N THR A 11 5.55 -6.60 22.79
CA THR A 11 4.58 -7.60 22.29
C THR A 11 5.14 -8.39 21.10
N TYR A 12 5.92 -7.73 20.24
CA TYR A 12 6.46 -8.27 18.99
C TYR A 12 7.99 -8.17 18.98
N PRO A 13 8.71 -8.97 19.78
CA PRO A 13 10.17 -8.90 19.90
C PRO A 13 10.90 -9.26 18.60
N ASP A 14 10.25 -10.01 17.71
CA ASP A 14 10.79 -10.40 16.40
C ASP A 14 10.63 -9.33 15.31
N ILE A 15 10.06 -8.17 15.66
CA ILE A 15 9.91 -7.01 14.78
C ILE A 15 10.68 -5.85 15.38
N SER A 16 11.63 -5.33 14.61
CA SER A 16 12.37 -4.14 14.99
C SER A 16 11.55 -2.88 14.70
N PHE A 17 11.64 -1.87 15.55
CA PHE A 17 10.99 -0.57 15.33
C PHE A 17 12.03 0.55 15.43
N THR A 18 12.20 1.27 14.32
CA THR A 18 13.25 2.27 14.12
C THR A 18 12.63 3.59 13.67
N GLU A 19 13.12 4.71 14.20
CA GLU A 19 12.68 6.02 13.72
C GLU A 19 13.30 6.32 12.35
N GLY A 20 12.51 6.86 11.42
CA GLY A 20 12.92 7.16 10.05
C GLY A 20 12.11 8.29 9.43
N GLU A 21 12.36 8.55 8.15
CA GLU A 21 11.76 9.67 7.41
C GLU A 21 10.30 9.43 7.01
N GLN A 22 9.89 8.16 6.90
CA GLN A 22 8.55 7.74 6.51
C GLN A 22 8.12 6.49 7.26
N PHE A 23 6.81 6.25 7.29
CA PHE A 23 6.22 4.99 7.73
C PHE A 23 6.44 3.93 6.64
N LEU A 24 7.05 2.81 7.02
CA LEU A 24 7.37 1.74 6.09
C LEU A 24 7.64 0.42 6.83
N TRP A 25 7.02 -0.65 6.36
CA TRP A 25 7.42 -2.01 6.67
C TRP A 25 8.51 -2.50 5.71
N SER A 26 9.63 -2.98 6.27
CA SER A 26 10.71 -3.67 5.56
C SER A 26 10.65 -5.18 5.84
N PRO A 27 10.10 -6.00 4.92
CA PRO A 27 9.94 -7.44 5.13
C PRO A 27 11.24 -8.24 5.10
N SER A 28 12.29 -7.72 4.47
CA SER A 28 13.63 -8.34 4.39
C SER A 28 14.38 -8.20 5.72
N GLU A 29 14.32 -7.01 6.32
CA GLU A 29 15.03 -6.69 7.56
C GLU A 29 14.16 -6.90 8.80
N ARG A 30 12.86 -7.12 8.61
CA ARG A 30 11.82 -7.18 9.66
C ARG A 30 11.82 -5.92 10.53
N ILE A 31 11.87 -4.75 9.88
CA ILE A 31 11.89 -3.43 10.52
C ILE A 31 10.63 -2.66 10.14
N ILE A 32 9.96 -2.09 11.13
CA ILE A 32 8.97 -1.02 10.94
C ILE A 32 9.67 0.32 11.17
N TYR A 33 9.72 1.13 10.13
CA TYR A 33 10.12 2.52 10.21
C TYR A 33 8.91 3.38 10.59
N TYR A 34 9.11 4.33 11.50
CA TYR A 34 8.07 5.27 11.92
C TYR A 34 8.64 6.68 12.05
N THR A 35 7.78 7.68 11.88
CA THR A 35 8.17 9.10 12.05
C THR A 35 7.42 9.72 13.22
N THR A 36 8.11 10.53 14.02
CA THR A 36 7.49 11.27 15.12
C THR A 36 6.95 12.63 14.68
N GLY A 37 5.95 13.17 15.38
CA GLY A 37 5.43 14.52 15.11
C GLY A 37 4.45 14.68 13.95
N GLN A 38 4.19 13.64 13.16
CA GLN A 38 3.15 13.67 12.11
C GLN A 38 1.74 13.41 12.67
N ALA A 39 0.74 14.06 12.08
CA ALA A 39 -0.67 13.75 12.31
C ALA A 39 -0.97 12.30 11.89
N ASN A 40 -1.87 11.63 12.62
CA ASN A 40 -2.28 10.23 12.34
C ASN A 40 -1.14 9.21 12.36
N SER A 41 0.01 9.56 12.94
CA SER A 41 1.18 8.70 13.06
C SER A 41 0.89 7.37 13.77
N THR A 42 -0.09 7.34 14.66
CA THR A 42 -0.53 6.08 15.30
C THR A 42 -1.30 5.18 14.33
N HIS A 43 -2.09 5.76 13.41
CA HIS A 43 -2.81 5.02 12.37
C HIS A 43 -1.82 4.37 11.41
N LEU A 44 -0.87 5.15 10.92
CA LEU A 44 0.18 4.67 10.02
C LEU A 44 1.05 3.60 10.68
N LEU A 45 1.42 3.78 11.96
CA LEU A 45 2.16 2.75 12.69
C LEU A 45 1.41 1.41 12.79
N LEU A 46 0.10 1.44 13.05
CA LEU A 46 -0.71 0.23 13.12
C LEU A 46 -0.90 -0.41 11.73
N HIS A 47 -0.94 0.40 10.68
CA HIS A 47 -0.94 -0.07 9.30
C HIS A 47 0.36 -0.81 8.95
N GLU A 48 1.53 -0.23 9.23
CA GLU A 48 2.82 -0.92 9.00
C GLU A 48 2.97 -2.19 9.85
N LEU A 49 2.50 -2.16 11.10
CA LEU A 49 2.43 -3.35 11.94
C LEU A 49 1.58 -4.45 11.28
N SER A 50 0.46 -4.06 10.69
CA SER A 50 -0.44 -5.00 10.03
C SER A 50 0.20 -5.64 8.80
N HIS A 51 0.98 -4.90 8.01
CA HIS A 51 1.80 -5.48 6.96
C HIS A 51 2.77 -6.55 7.49
N ALA A 52 3.44 -6.27 8.61
CA ALA A 52 4.36 -7.22 9.22
C ALA A 52 3.66 -8.51 9.69
N LEU A 53 2.49 -8.37 10.32
CA LEU A 53 1.74 -9.49 10.90
C LEU A 53 1.02 -10.34 9.84
N LEU A 54 0.56 -9.72 8.77
CA LEU A 54 0.01 -10.44 7.61
C LEU A 54 1.10 -11.06 6.72
N GLY A 55 2.38 -10.80 7.01
CA GLY A 55 3.51 -11.31 6.23
C GLY A 55 3.55 -10.73 4.81
N HIS A 56 3.06 -9.51 4.62
CA HIS A 56 3.11 -8.80 3.34
C HIS A 56 4.57 -8.57 2.93
N ARG A 57 4.92 -8.91 1.68
CA ARG A 57 6.29 -8.81 1.14
C ARG A 57 6.31 -8.14 -0.22
N GLU A 58 5.73 -8.82 -1.20
CA GLU A 58 5.76 -8.43 -2.61
C GLU A 58 4.41 -8.77 -3.25
N TYR A 59 4.09 -8.10 -4.35
CA TYR A 59 2.93 -8.35 -5.17
C TYR A 59 3.35 -8.49 -6.63
N GLN A 60 2.60 -9.28 -7.40
CA GLN A 60 2.86 -9.50 -8.83
C GLN A 60 1.88 -8.73 -9.70
N ARG A 61 0.63 -8.60 -9.22
CA ARG A 61 -0.42 -7.84 -9.90
C ARG A 61 -0.77 -6.58 -9.14
N ASP A 62 -1.12 -5.53 -9.87
CA ASP A 62 -1.42 -4.23 -9.28
C ASP A 62 -2.69 -4.28 -8.42
N ILE A 63 -3.63 -5.18 -8.74
CA ILE A 63 -4.80 -5.44 -7.89
C ILE A 63 -4.42 -6.11 -6.55
N GLU A 64 -3.35 -6.89 -6.51
CA GLU A 64 -2.88 -7.52 -5.27
C GLU A 64 -2.33 -6.48 -4.31
N LEU A 65 -1.66 -5.43 -4.81
CA LEU A 65 -1.24 -4.31 -3.97
C LEU A 65 -2.47 -3.69 -3.28
N VAL A 66 -3.52 -3.33 -4.03
CA VAL A 66 -4.75 -2.75 -3.44
C VAL A 66 -5.38 -3.70 -2.41
N ALA A 67 -5.38 -5.01 -2.68
CA ALA A 67 -5.87 -6.01 -1.73
C ALA A 67 -5.01 -6.08 -0.46
N MET A 68 -3.69 -6.02 -0.58
CA MET A 68 -2.74 -6.00 0.55
C MET A 68 -2.92 -4.75 1.40
N GLU A 69 -3.03 -3.56 0.79
CA GLU A 69 -3.28 -2.30 1.50
C GLU A 69 -4.62 -2.34 2.25
N THR A 70 -5.67 -2.86 1.61
CA THR A 70 -7.00 -3.04 2.23
C THR A 70 -6.92 -3.98 3.43
N ALA A 71 -6.28 -5.14 3.27
CA ALA A 71 -6.11 -6.12 4.34
C ALA A 71 -5.30 -5.54 5.52
N ALA A 72 -4.25 -4.77 5.24
CA ALA A 72 -3.45 -4.10 6.27
C ALA A 72 -4.28 -3.10 7.08
N TRP A 73 -5.15 -2.31 6.42
CA TRP A 73 -6.04 -1.39 7.13
C TRP A 73 -7.13 -2.11 7.94
N ASP A 74 -7.70 -3.19 7.41
CA ASP A 74 -8.69 -3.99 8.14
C ASP A 74 -8.10 -4.65 9.38
N GLU A 75 -6.86 -5.12 9.29
CA GLU A 75 -6.13 -5.67 10.42
C GLU A 75 -5.74 -4.57 11.43
N ALA A 76 -5.33 -3.39 10.94
CA ALA A 76 -5.02 -2.25 11.78
C ALA A 76 -6.22 -1.81 12.64
N LYS A 77 -7.46 -1.93 12.12
CA LYS A 77 -8.69 -1.68 12.89
C LYS A 77 -8.83 -2.61 14.09
N LYS A 78 -8.52 -3.90 13.93
CA LYS A 78 -8.56 -4.88 15.04
C LYS A 78 -7.52 -4.55 16.12
N TYR A 79 -6.32 -4.14 15.71
CA TYR A 79 -5.27 -3.74 16.64
C TYR A 79 -5.56 -2.40 17.30
N ALA A 80 -6.23 -1.49 16.61
CA ALA A 80 -6.66 -0.23 17.20
C ALA A 80 -7.59 -0.43 18.40
N ASP A 81 -8.54 -1.36 18.29
CA ASP A 81 -9.42 -1.73 19.40
C ASP A 81 -8.66 -2.34 20.59
N THR A 82 -7.63 -3.13 20.29
CA THR A 82 -6.75 -3.77 21.29
C THR A 82 -5.93 -2.72 22.04
N TYR A 83 -5.33 -1.77 21.32
CA TYR A 83 -4.46 -0.74 21.90
C TYR A 83 -5.19 0.55 22.29
N LYS A 84 -6.54 0.58 22.17
CA LYS A 84 -7.40 1.73 22.47
C LYS A 84 -7.01 2.98 21.69
N VAL A 85 -6.65 2.77 20.41
CA VAL A 85 -6.39 3.83 19.43
C VAL A 85 -7.69 4.10 18.68
N ARG A 86 -8.06 5.37 18.54
CA ARG A 86 -9.20 5.76 17.71
C ARG A 86 -8.71 5.98 16.27
N LEU A 87 -8.99 5.01 15.39
CA LEU A 87 -8.78 5.22 13.96
C LEU A 87 -9.88 6.13 13.40
N ASN A 88 -9.52 6.89 12.36
CA ASN A 88 -10.46 7.72 11.61
C ASN A 88 -10.66 7.06 10.26
N GLU A 89 -11.88 6.59 10.00
CA GLU A 89 -12.22 5.89 8.76
C GLU A 89 -12.00 6.77 7.52
N ALA A 90 -12.23 8.08 7.62
CA ALA A 90 -12.01 8.99 6.49
C ALA A 90 -10.54 8.97 6.05
N ILE A 91 -9.62 9.03 7.01
CA ILE A 91 -8.17 8.96 6.73
C ILE A 91 -7.80 7.62 6.08
N ILE A 92 -8.40 6.51 6.56
CA ILE A 92 -8.17 5.18 5.96
C ILE A 92 -8.63 5.16 4.50
N GLN A 93 -9.83 5.67 4.23
CA GLN A 93 -10.36 5.72 2.87
C GLN A 93 -9.53 6.64 1.98
N ASP A 94 -9.10 7.81 2.47
CA ASP A 94 -8.22 8.72 1.73
C ASP A 94 -6.92 8.00 1.32
N HIS A 95 -6.31 7.22 2.23
CA HIS A 95 -5.12 6.42 1.91
C HIS A 95 -5.42 5.34 0.85
N LEU A 96 -6.51 4.59 1.00
CA LEU A 96 -6.90 3.55 0.04
C LEU A 96 -7.23 4.13 -1.35
N ASP A 97 -7.82 5.32 -1.39
CA ASP A 97 -8.17 5.99 -2.64
C ASP A 97 -6.92 6.35 -3.45
N THR A 98 -5.80 6.71 -2.81
CA THR A 98 -4.54 6.93 -3.55
C THR A 98 -4.10 5.71 -4.36
N TYR A 99 -4.26 4.50 -3.80
CA TYR A 99 -3.93 3.25 -4.49
C TYR A 99 -4.98 2.88 -5.54
N ARG A 100 -6.27 3.14 -5.28
CA ARG A 100 -7.36 2.89 -6.24
C ARG A 100 -7.23 3.79 -7.46
N GLU A 101 -6.93 5.07 -7.26
CA GLU A 101 -6.68 6.05 -8.32
C GLU A 101 -5.42 5.69 -9.13
N TRP A 102 -4.34 5.28 -8.45
CA TRP A 102 -3.13 4.79 -9.10
C TRP A 102 -3.41 3.56 -9.99
N LEU A 103 -4.14 2.57 -9.48
CA LEU A 103 -4.54 1.39 -10.24
C LEU A 103 -5.43 1.76 -11.43
N HIS A 104 -6.42 2.63 -11.20
CA HIS A 104 -7.30 3.12 -12.25
C HIS A 104 -6.49 3.77 -13.37
N ALA A 105 -5.62 4.73 -13.04
CA ALA A 105 -4.78 5.43 -14.00
C ALA A 105 -3.88 4.47 -14.82
N ARG A 106 -3.30 3.44 -14.18
CA ARG A 106 -2.50 2.40 -14.86
C ARG A 106 -3.34 1.55 -15.82
N SER A 107 -4.55 1.19 -15.38
CA SER A 107 -5.49 0.39 -16.16
C SER A 107 -6.20 1.16 -17.27
N THR A 108 -6.12 2.49 -17.31
CA THR A 108 -6.81 3.28 -18.33
C THR A 108 -6.07 3.22 -19.67
N CYS A 109 -6.75 2.65 -20.67
CA CYS A 109 -6.24 2.51 -22.03
C CYS A 109 -5.86 3.88 -22.62
N PRO A 110 -4.63 4.05 -23.14
CA PRO A 110 -4.18 5.32 -23.72
C PRO A 110 -4.86 5.67 -25.05
N GLN A 111 -5.56 4.72 -25.69
CA GLN A 111 -6.19 4.94 -26.99
C GLN A 111 -7.68 5.28 -26.91
N CYS A 112 -8.44 4.59 -26.05
CA CYS A 112 -9.91 4.74 -25.98
C CYS A 112 -10.45 5.03 -24.58
N SER A 113 -9.57 5.18 -23.58
CA SER A 113 -9.91 5.47 -22.18
C SER A 113 -10.75 4.40 -21.47
N ALA A 114 -11.02 3.25 -22.09
CA ALA A 114 -11.61 2.11 -21.41
C ALA A 114 -10.64 1.50 -20.38
N SER A 115 -11.18 0.85 -19.35
CA SER A 115 -10.40 0.10 -18.37
C SER A 115 -9.89 -1.21 -18.99
N GLY A 116 -8.58 -1.35 -19.06
CA GLY A 116 -7.90 -2.60 -19.39
C GLY A 116 -7.73 -3.51 -18.19
N TYR A 117 -7.42 -4.77 -18.48
CA TYR A 117 -7.01 -5.74 -17.48
C TYR A 117 -5.52 -5.99 -17.59
N GLN A 118 -4.90 -6.31 -16.45
CA GLN A 118 -3.50 -6.66 -16.39
C GLN A 118 -3.31 -8.09 -16.93
N THR A 119 -2.44 -8.25 -17.92
CA THR A 119 -2.08 -9.56 -18.50
C THR A 119 -0.85 -10.14 -17.83
N GLU A 120 0.14 -9.29 -17.56
CA GLU A 120 1.40 -9.65 -16.89
C GLU A 120 1.88 -8.50 -15.99
N ALA A 121 2.98 -8.70 -15.26
CA ALA A 121 3.57 -7.65 -14.45
C ALA A 121 3.82 -6.38 -15.31
N SER A 122 3.19 -5.27 -14.93
CA SER A 122 3.22 -4.00 -15.65
C SER A 122 2.70 -4.00 -17.10
N HIS A 123 1.99 -5.04 -17.56
CA HIS A 123 1.42 -5.12 -18.90
C HIS A 123 -0.11 -5.18 -18.84
N TYR A 124 -0.75 -4.43 -19.74
CA TYR A 124 -2.19 -4.30 -19.79
C TYR A 124 -2.71 -4.47 -21.21
N GLN A 125 -3.94 -4.98 -21.32
CA GLN A 125 -4.66 -5.11 -22.56
C GLN A 125 -6.07 -4.51 -22.43
N CYS A 126 -6.49 -3.79 -23.47
CA CYS A 126 -7.82 -3.18 -23.53
C CYS A 126 -8.85 -4.17 -24.09
N PRO A 127 -9.96 -4.46 -23.39
CA PRO A 127 -11.02 -5.30 -23.93
C PRO A 127 -11.82 -4.63 -25.07
N ALA A 128 -11.81 -3.29 -25.15
CA ALA A 128 -12.62 -2.55 -26.13
C ALA A 128 -11.95 -2.36 -27.49
N CYS A 129 -10.63 -2.11 -27.52
CA CYS A 129 -9.88 -1.87 -28.75
C CYS A 129 -8.69 -2.80 -28.96
N SER A 130 -8.46 -3.76 -28.04
CA SER A 130 -7.33 -4.69 -28.06
C SER A 130 -5.96 -4.02 -28.07
N HIS A 131 -5.88 -2.75 -27.66
CA HIS A 131 -4.61 -2.04 -27.50
C HIS A 131 -3.86 -2.59 -26.30
N GLU A 132 -2.54 -2.72 -26.44
CA GLU A 132 -1.65 -3.23 -25.41
C GLU A 132 -0.64 -2.17 -25.00
N TRP A 133 -0.41 -2.05 -23.70
CA TRP A 133 0.56 -1.09 -23.16
C TRP A 133 1.27 -1.62 -21.94
N LYS A 134 2.49 -1.13 -21.77
CA LYS A 134 3.30 -1.33 -20.58
C LYS A 134 3.30 -0.07 -19.72
N VAL A 135 3.26 -0.22 -18.41
CA VAL A 135 3.39 0.87 -17.44
C VAL A 135 4.76 0.83 -16.74
N ASN A 136 5.22 1.97 -16.24
CA ASN A 136 6.31 2.01 -15.27
C ASN A 136 5.79 1.74 -13.85
N GLU A 137 6.70 1.64 -12.88
CA GLU A 137 6.38 1.39 -11.48
C GLU A 137 5.45 2.48 -10.88
N ALA A 138 5.68 3.75 -11.22
CA ALA A 138 4.79 4.89 -11.01
C ALA A 138 4.27 5.12 -9.57
N ARG A 139 4.83 4.50 -8.53
CA ARG A 139 4.51 4.81 -7.13
C ARG A 139 5.34 6.00 -6.62
N ILE A 140 6.59 6.08 -7.08
CA ILE A 140 7.53 7.16 -6.72
C ILE A 140 7.78 8.16 -7.86
N CYS A 141 7.14 7.98 -9.01
CA CYS A 141 7.34 8.83 -10.18
C CYS A 141 6.07 8.98 -11.02
N ALA A 142 6.06 9.93 -11.94
CA ALA A 142 4.92 10.14 -12.83
C ALA A 142 4.62 8.88 -13.67
N LEU A 143 3.33 8.55 -13.79
CA LEU A 143 2.86 7.43 -14.60
C LEU A 143 3.16 7.66 -16.08
N ARG A 144 3.80 6.66 -16.70
CA ARG A 144 4.07 6.58 -18.13
C ARG A 144 3.44 5.30 -18.68
N ARG A 145 2.81 5.44 -19.84
CA ARG A 145 2.17 4.35 -20.59
C ARG A 145 2.85 4.24 -21.93
N TYR A 146 3.45 3.08 -22.20
CA TYR A 146 4.17 2.79 -23.43
C TYR A 146 3.32 1.84 -24.26
N SER A 147 2.81 2.32 -25.39
CA SER A 147 2.13 1.46 -26.36
C SER A 147 3.09 0.39 -26.86
N LEU A 148 2.63 -0.86 -26.84
CA LEU A 148 3.37 -1.97 -27.43
C LEU A 148 3.00 -2.04 -28.91
N ALA A 149 4.01 -2.00 -29.79
CA ALA A 149 3.78 -2.22 -31.20
C ALA A 149 3.36 -3.68 -31.41
N LYS A 150 2.32 -3.88 -32.23
CA LYS A 150 1.94 -5.21 -32.71
C LYS A 150 3.01 -5.77 -33.64
#